data_AF-A0A6N7XVM5-F1
#
_entry.id   AF-A0A6N7XVM5-F1
#
_cell.length_a   1.000
_cell.length_b   1.000
_cell.length_c   1.000
_cell.angle_alpha   90.00
_cell.angle_beta   90.00
_cell.angle_gamma   90.00
#
_symmetry.space_group_name_H-M   'P 1'
#
loop_
_entity.id
_entity.type
_entity.pdbx_description
1 polymer ?
#
loop_
_entity_poly.entity_id
_entity_poly.type
_entity_poly.pdbx_seq_one_letter_code
_entity_poly.pdbx_strand_id
1 'polypeptide(L)'
;MKQKMNITEQRKSLISRALEKGDTMDSIKSQLEAYDDQLKNIDNQIAEMMTKEMKKQAEKVKEQYDNNKPKTEEEVENQRLTAVSALSIDLRQAKAINAVKMKIDGESRVLKSEIKIDKGRGLSVKAKEDKLADMKQKSSNLISKITDKLADISEKADSINKPQEIIISEKENENSDDE
;
A
#
# COMPACT_ATOMS: atom_id res chain seq x y z
N MET A 1 -4.11 8.87 -13.61
CA MET A 1 -3.02 8.16 -14.32
C MET A 1 -2.36 8.97 -15.43
N LYS A 2 -3.13 9.51 -16.41
CA LYS A 2 -2.59 10.32 -17.52
C LYS A 2 -1.73 11.52 -17.06
N GLN A 3 -2.15 12.20 -16.00
CA GLN A 3 -1.40 13.32 -15.41
C GLN A 3 -0.05 12.88 -14.80
N LYS A 4 0.00 11.77 -14.04
CA LYS A 4 1.24 11.20 -13.48
C LYS A 4 2.26 10.86 -14.58
N MET A 5 1.77 10.28 -15.68
CA MET A 5 2.60 9.91 -16.82
C MET A 5 3.23 11.15 -17.47
N ASN A 6 2.43 12.20 -17.69
CA ASN A 6 2.90 13.47 -18.26
C ASN A 6 3.98 14.13 -17.38
N ILE A 7 3.77 14.23 -16.06
CA ILE A 7 4.78 14.80 -15.14
C ILE A 7 6.07 13.97 -15.12
N THR A 8 5.97 12.64 -15.20
CA THR A 8 7.14 11.76 -15.28
C THR A 8 7.92 11.97 -16.57
N GLU A 9 7.23 12.15 -17.70
CA GLU A 9 7.83 12.46 -19.00
C GLU A 9 8.49 13.85 -19.01
N GLN A 10 7.84 14.85 -18.42
CA GLN A 10 8.40 16.20 -18.28
C GLN A 10 9.67 16.21 -17.42
N ARG A 11 9.67 15.48 -16.30
CA ARG A 11 10.86 15.29 -15.45
C ARG A 11 12.00 14.63 -16.22
N LYS A 12 11.71 13.58 -17.00
CA LYS A 12 12.72 12.94 -17.87
C LYS A 12 13.26 13.90 -18.93
N SER A 13 12.37 14.65 -19.58
CA SER A 13 12.74 15.64 -20.61
C SER A 13 13.61 16.76 -20.03
N LEU A 14 13.39 17.18 -18.78
CA LEU A 14 14.22 18.17 -18.10
C LEU A 14 15.65 17.64 -17.89
N ILE A 15 15.78 16.39 -17.41
CA ILE A 15 17.08 15.74 -17.21
C ILE A 15 17.81 15.61 -18.56
N SER A 16 17.12 15.13 -19.61
CA SER A 16 17.71 15.02 -20.94
C SER A 16 18.21 16.35 -21.48
N ARG A 17 17.41 17.42 -21.36
CA ARG A 17 17.80 18.77 -21.82
C ARG A 17 18.97 19.36 -21.03
N ALA A 18 19.05 19.12 -19.72
CA ALA A 18 20.17 19.57 -18.91
C ALA A 18 21.47 18.85 -19.31
N LEU A 19 21.41 17.53 -19.53
CA LEU A 19 22.54 16.74 -20.01
C LEU A 19 23.01 17.20 -21.40
N GLU A 20 22.08 17.45 -22.34
CA GLU A 20 22.39 17.95 -23.69
C GLU A 20 23.07 19.33 -23.68
N LYS A 21 22.71 20.19 -22.73
CA LYS A 21 23.30 21.53 -22.57
C LYS A 21 24.60 21.55 -21.78
N GLY A 22 25.00 20.42 -21.19
CA GLY A 22 26.15 20.34 -20.28
C GLY A 22 25.90 20.98 -18.91
N ASP A 23 24.63 21.20 -18.55
CA ASP A 23 24.26 21.71 -17.24
C ASP A 23 24.45 20.63 -16.16
N THR A 24 24.74 21.06 -14.93
CA THR A 24 24.90 20.15 -13.79
C THR A 24 23.56 19.77 -13.19
N MET A 25 23.48 18.60 -12.55
CA MET A 25 22.26 18.17 -11.88
C MET A 25 21.83 19.14 -10.77
N ASP A 26 22.79 19.87 -10.17
CA ASP A 26 22.51 20.88 -9.14
C ASP A 26 21.76 22.09 -9.69
N SER A 27 21.97 22.49 -10.95
CA SER A 27 21.30 23.66 -11.54
C SER A 27 19.80 23.44 -11.75
N ILE A 28 19.37 22.18 -11.94
CA ILE A 28 17.97 21.80 -12.14
C ILE A 28 17.32 21.19 -10.89
N LYS A 29 18.04 21.11 -9.77
CA LYS A 29 17.60 20.43 -8.55
C LYS A 29 16.25 20.93 -8.05
N SER A 30 16.04 22.24 -7.94
CA SER A 30 14.77 22.81 -7.46
C SER A 30 13.57 22.46 -8.36
N GLN A 31 13.80 22.29 -9.66
CA GLN A 31 12.76 21.89 -10.61
C GLN A 31 12.45 20.38 -10.51
N LEU A 32 13.47 19.57 -10.23
CA LEU A 32 13.29 18.14 -9.96
C LEU A 32 12.52 17.91 -8.65
N GLU A 33 12.84 18.66 -7.60
CA GLU A 33 12.12 18.62 -6.33
C GLU A 33 10.65 19.03 -6.51
N ALA A 34 10.37 20.07 -7.30
CA ALA A 34 9.00 20.46 -7.62
C ALA A 34 8.21 19.36 -8.36
N TYR A 35 8.84 18.64 -9.31
CA TYR A 35 8.19 17.50 -9.97
C TYR A 35 7.97 16.32 -9.02
N ASP A 36 8.92 16.05 -8.12
CA ASP A 36 8.81 14.98 -7.13
C ASP A 36 7.66 15.28 -6.14
N ASP A 37 7.49 16.53 -5.71
CA ASP A 37 6.37 16.99 -4.89
C ASP A 37 5.03 16.87 -5.62
N GLN A 38 4.98 17.24 -6.90
CA GLN A 38 3.77 17.07 -7.74
C GLN A 38 3.39 15.60 -7.89
N LEU A 39 4.36 14.71 -8.10
CA LEU A 39 4.12 13.27 -8.19
C LEU A 39 3.59 12.70 -6.87
N LYS A 40 4.17 13.14 -5.74
CA LYS A 40 3.71 12.75 -4.40
C LYS A 40 2.28 13.21 -4.13
N ASN A 41 1.94 14.44 -4.54
CA ASN A 41 0.58 14.95 -4.39
C ASN A 41 -0.43 14.17 -5.24
N ILE A 42 -0.06 13.82 -6.49
CA ILE A 42 -0.90 12.98 -7.35
C ILE A 42 -1.10 11.59 -6.73
N ASP A 43 -0.05 10.99 -6.17
CA ASP A 43 -0.15 9.69 -5.51
C ASP A 43 -1.05 9.74 -4.27
N ASN A 44 -1.00 10.82 -3.48
CA ASN A 44 -1.92 11.05 -2.38
C ASN A 44 -3.37 11.18 -2.87
N GLN A 45 -3.62 11.96 -3.93
CA GLN A 45 -4.97 12.11 -4.50
C GLN A 45 -5.52 10.79 -5.05
N ILE A 46 -4.67 9.96 -5.67
CA ILE A 46 -5.06 8.62 -6.12
C ILE A 46 -5.43 7.74 -4.93
N ALA A 47 -4.62 7.76 -3.86
CA ALA A 47 -4.90 6.98 -2.64
C ALA A 47 -6.20 7.45 -1.96
N GLU A 48 -6.44 8.76 -1.87
CA GLU A 48 -7.67 9.33 -1.35
C GLU A 48 -8.88 8.95 -2.20
N MET A 49 -8.75 9.00 -3.53
CA MET A 49 -9.82 8.63 -4.45
C MET A 49 -10.15 7.14 -4.35
N MET A 50 -9.15 6.26 -4.29
CA MET A 50 -9.34 4.83 -4.03
C MET A 50 -10.03 4.61 -2.68
N THR A 51 -9.57 5.30 -1.63
CA THR A 51 -10.19 5.21 -0.30
C THR A 51 -11.64 5.68 -0.30
N LYS A 52 -11.95 6.73 -1.07
CA LYS A 52 -13.31 7.29 -1.20
C LYS A 52 -14.22 6.37 -2.02
N GLU A 53 -13.72 5.75 -3.08
CA GLU A 53 -14.47 4.73 -3.83
C GLU A 53 -14.73 3.48 -2.99
N MET A 54 -13.74 3.02 -2.22
CA MET A 54 -13.92 1.93 -1.27
C MET A 54 -14.94 2.28 -0.18
N LYS A 55 -14.90 3.50 0.37
CA LYS A 55 -15.91 3.98 1.32
C LYS A 55 -17.30 4.06 0.70
N LYS A 56 -17.44 4.57 -0.53
CA LYS A 56 -18.73 4.59 -1.25
C LYS A 56 -19.27 3.19 -1.52
N GLN A 57 -18.41 2.23 -1.87
CA GLN A 57 -18.82 0.84 -2.01
C GLN A 57 -19.23 0.25 -0.66
N ALA A 58 -18.48 0.52 0.41
CA ALA A 58 -18.84 0.11 1.77
C ALA A 58 -20.12 0.80 2.31
N GLU A 59 -20.41 2.03 1.91
CA GLU A 59 -21.62 2.77 2.26
C GLU A 59 -22.84 2.25 1.48
N LYS A 60 -22.70 1.94 0.18
CA LYS A 60 -23.74 1.22 -0.58
C LYS A 60 -24.04 -0.16 0.03
N VAL A 61 -23.01 -0.85 0.49
CA VAL A 61 -23.15 -2.09 1.26
C VAL A 61 -23.85 -1.80 2.58
N LYS A 62 -23.49 -0.75 3.34
CA LYS A 62 -24.19 -0.40 4.59
C LYS A 62 -25.65 0.04 4.41
N GLU A 63 -26.02 0.73 3.33
CA GLU A 63 -27.41 1.10 3.02
C GLU A 63 -28.27 -0.11 2.61
N GLN A 64 -27.66 -1.21 2.16
CA GLN A 64 -28.32 -2.50 1.97
C GLN A 64 -28.39 -3.36 3.24
N TYR A 65 -27.69 -2.97 4.31
CA TYR A 65 -27.65 -3.71 5.58
C TYR A 65 -28.56 -3.02 6.60
N ASP A 66 -29.85 -3.17 6.41
CA ASP A 66 -30.72 -3.33 7.57
C ASP A 66 -30.33 -4.68 8.20
N ASN A 67 -29.64 -4.64 9.34
CA ASN A 67 -29.04 -5.83 10.00
C ASN A 67 -30.07 -6.90 10.45
N ASN A 68 -31.35 -6.73 10.11
CA ASN A 68 -32.44 -7.66 10.41
C ASN A 68 -33.02 -8.36 9.18
N LYS A 69 -32.49 -8.13 7.97
CA LYS A 69 -32.91 -8.90 6.79
C LYS A 69 -31.94 -10.03 6.48
N PRO A 70 -32.41 -11.29 6.46
CA PRO A 70 -31.56 -12.40 6.07
C PRO A 70 -31.16 -12.25 4.58
N LYS A 71 -29.92 -12.64 4.25
CA LYS A 71 -29.31 -12.40 2.93
C LYS A 71 -29.53 -13.59 2.00
N THR A 72 -29.46 -13.33 0.70
CA THR A 72 -29.40 -14.41 -0.30
C THR A 72 -28.01 -15.06 -0.34
N GLU A 73 -27.93 -16.31 -0.80
CA GLU A 73 -26.66 -17.05 -0.91
C GLU A 73 -25.63 -16.32 -1.81
N GLU A 74 -26.10 -15.75 -2.93
CA GLU A 74 -25.27 -14.99 -3.87
C GLU A 74 -24.67 -13.71 -3.23
N GLU A 75 -25.43 -13.02 -2.38
CA GLU A 75 -24.93 -11.84 -1.65
C GLU A 75 -23.86 -12.20 -0.62
N VAL A 76 -24.03 -13.33 0.08
CA VAL A 76 -23.04 -13.84 1.04
C VAL A 76 -21.76 -14.26 0.33
N GLU A 77 -21.88 -14.92 -0.83
CA GLU A 77 -20.72 -15.32 -1.63
C GLU A 77 -19.95 -14.11 -2.20
N ASN A 78 -20.66 -13.13 -2.77
CA ASN A 78 -20.05 -11.89 -3.25
C ASN A 78 -19.34 -11.10 -2.13
N GLN A 79 -19.92 -11.07 -0.92
CA GLN A 79 -19.27 -10.45 0.24
C GLN A 79 -17.98 -11.17 0.64
N ARG A 80 -18.00 -12.51 0.66
CA ARG A 80 -16.79 -13.31 0.94
C ARG A 80 -15.71 -13.05 -0.11
N LEU A 81 -16.07 -13.03 -1.39
CA LEU A 81 -15.14 -12.75 -2.49
C LEU A 81 -14.52 -11.34 -2.38
N THR A 82 -15.34 -10.34 -2.06
CA THR A 82 -14.89 -8.96 -1.86
C THR A 82 -13.94 -8.87 -0.68
N ALA A 83 -14.25 -9.54 0.44
CA ALA A 83 -13.41 -9.55 1.63
C ALA A 83 -12.06 -10.24 1.39
N VAL A 84 -12.05 -11.38 0.68
CA VAL A 84 -10.81 -12.07 0.27
C VAL A 84 -9.95 -11.19 -0.64
N SER A 85 -10.60 -10.47 -1.57
CA SER A 85 -9.90 -9.52 -2.46
C SER A 85 -9.25 -8.38 -1.66
N ALA A 86 -9.95 -7.84 -0.66
CA ALA A 86 -9.39 -6.82 0.23
C ALA A 86 -8.19 -7.34 1.05
N LEU A 87 -8.29 -8.56 1.61
CA LEU A 87 -7.17 -9.21 2.31
C LEU A 87 -5.93 -9.38 1.42
N SER A 88 -6.13 -9.76 0.16
CA SER A 88 -5.04 -9.90 -0.81
C SER A 88 -4.32 -8.57 -1.07
N ILE A 89 -5.07 -7.47 -1.13
CA ILE A 89 -4.50 -6.12 -1.27
C ILE A 89 -3.70 -5.74 -0.02
N ASP A 90 -4.25 -5.95 1.17
CA ASP A 90 -3.59 -5.64 2.44
C ASP A 90 -2.27 -6.44 2.59
N LEU A 91 -2.28 -7.73 2.21
CA LEU A 91 -1.08 -8.56 2.21
C LEU A 91 -0.02 -8.07 1.23
N ARG A 92 -0.41 -7.63 0.03
CA ARG A 92 0.52 -7.02 -0.95
C ARG A 92 1.16 -5.75 -0.38
N GLN A 93 0.39 -4.92 0.33
CA GLN A 93 0.93 -3.73 1.00
C GLN A 93 1.94 -4.09 2.09
N ALA A 94 1.64 -5.08 2.94
CA ALA A 94 2.57 -5.57 3.96
C ALA A 94 3.89 -6.07 3.33
N LYS A 95 3.81 -6.82 2.22
CA LYS A 95 4.99 -7.27 1.46
C LYS A 95 5.80 -6.10 0.90
N ALA A 96 5.16 -5.06 0.38
CA ALA A 96 5.85 -3.88 -0.13
C ALA A 96 6.62 -3.14 0.99
N ILE A 97 6.01 -2.99 2.17
CA ILE A 97 6.67 -2.39 3.34
C ILE A 97 7.89 -3.24 3.76
N ASN A 98 7.74 -4.57 3.76
CA ASN A 98 8.85 -5.47 4.08
C ASN A 98 10.00 -5.38 3.06
N ALA A 99 9.72 -5.22 1.77
CA ALA A 99 10.77 -5.01 0.77
C ALA A 99 11.58 -3.74 1.04
N VAL A 100 10.92 -2.64 1.42
CA VAL A 100 11.59 -1.39 1.82
C VAL A 100 12.44 -1.60 3.08
N LYS A 101 11.93 -2.32 4.07
CA LYS A 101 12.69 -2.69 5.27
C LYS A 101 13.95 -3.49 4.90
N MET A 102 13.84 -4.51 4.07
CA MET A 102 14.98 -5.33 3.63
C MET A 102 16.07 -4.48 2.96
N LYS A 103 15.68 -3.50 2.14
CA LYS A 103 16.61 -2.54 1.53
C LYS A 103 17.35 -1.72 2.59
N ILE A 104 16.62 -1.14 3.55
CA ILE A 104 17.20 -0.34 4.65
C ILE A 104 18.15 -1.20 5.50
N ASP A 105 17.79 -2.44 5.80
CA ASP A 105 18.64 -3.38 6.57
C ASP A 105 19.90 -3.76 5.79
N GLY A 106 19.78 -3.93 4.47
CA GLY A 106 20.92 -4.17 3.58
C GLY A 106 21.90 -2.99 3.60
N GLU A 107 21.39 -1.79 3.35
CA GLU A 107 22.20 -0.57 3.36
C GLU A 107 22.81 -0.29 4.76
N SER A 108 22.07 -0.58 5.83
CA SER A 108 22.58 -0.46 7.21
C SER A 108 23.74 -1.41 7.48
N ARG A 109 23.70 -2.63 6.92
CA ARG A 109 24.79 -3.61 7.02
C ARG A 109 26.04 -3.13 6.28
N VAL A 110 25.87 -2.55 5.09
CA VAL A 110 26.98 -1.95 4.33
C VAL A 110 27.59 -0.79 5.12
N LEU A 111 26.77 0.16 5.58
CA LEU A 111 27.24 1.33 6.33
C LEU A 111 27.96 0.93 7.63
N LYS A 112 27.48 -0.11 8.32
CA LYS A 112 28.15 -0.66 9.51
C LYS A 112 29.55 -1.19 9.18
N SER A 113 29.71 -1.87 8.05
CA SER A 113 31.01 -2.36 7.59
C SER A 113 31.94 -1.22 7.20
N GLU A 114 31.43 -0.20 6.51
CA GLU A 114 32.20 1.02 6.19
C GLU A 114 32.72 1.73 7.45
N ILE A 115 31.85 1.95 8.44
CA ILE A 115 32.24 2.55 9.73
C ILE A 115 33.39 1.77 10.37
N LYS A 116 33.34 0.43 10.34
CA LYS A 116 34.40 -0.42 10.91
C LYS A 116 35.73 -0.20 10.19
N ILE A 117 35.72 -0.11 8.86
CA ILE A 117 36.93 0.12 8.06
C ILE A 117 37.48 1.53 8.31
N ASP A 118 36.62 2.54 8.31
CA ASP A 118 37.01 3.94 8.48
C ASP A 118 37.57 4.21 9.88
N LYS A 119 36.96 3.61 10.92
CA LYS A 119 37.54 3.63 12.28
C LYS A 119 38.94 3.01 12.31
N GLY A 120 39.14 1.90 11.62
CA GLY A 120 40.45 1.25 11.50
C GLY A 120 41.51 2.12 10.81
N ARG A 121 41.08 3.08 9.97
CA ARG A 121 41.94 4.06 9.30
C ARG A 121 42.13 5.36 10.09
N GLY A 122 41.50 5.50 11.25
CA GLY A 122 41.52 6.74 12.04
C GLY A 122 40.67 7.87 11.46
N LEU A 123 39.73 7.57 10.55
CA LEU A 123 38.83 8.56 9.96
C LEU A 123 37.66 8.87 10.90
N SER A 124 37.13 10.10 10.83
CA SER A 124 35.92 10.47 11.55
C SER A 124 34.69 9.79 10.95
N VAL A 125 33.91 9.13 11.81
CA VAL A 125 32.72 8.35 11.40
C VAL A 125 31.43 8.81 12.05
N LYS A 126 31.46 9.89 12.84
CA LYS A 126 30.31 10.31 13.66
C LYS A 126 29.02 10.49 12.84
N ALA A 127 29.10 11.18 11.71
CA ALA A 127 27.96 11.35 10.81
C ALA A 127 27.44 10.02 10.21
N LYS A 128 28.34 9.04 9.98
CA LYS A 128 27.94 7.70 9.52
C LYS A 128 27.25 6.92 10.64
N GLU A 129 27.69 7.08 11.89
CA GLU A 129 27.07 6.47 13.06
C GLU A 129 25.66 7.02 13.32
N ASP A 130 25.50 8.34 13.22
CA ASP A 130 24.19 9.00 13.34
C ASP A 130 23.23 8.50 12.25
N LYS A 131 23.69 8.46 10.98
CA LYS A 131 22.91 7.91 9.87
C LYS A 131 22.55 6.43 10.10
N LEU A 132 23.46 5.63 10.65
CA LEU A 132 23.18 4.22 10.96
C LEU A 132 22.11 4.09 12.07
N ALA A 133 22.10 4.98 13.06
CA ALA A 133 21.07 5.02 14.08
C ALA A 133 19.70 5.35 13.48
N ASP A 134 19.62 6.38 12.63
CA ASP A 134 18.40 6.75 11.90
C ASP A 134 17.85 5.59 11.06
N MET A 135 18.73 4.88 10.34
CA MET A 135 18.33 3.75 9.51
C MET A 135 17.79 2.58 10.34
N LYS A 136 18.40 2.30 11.50
CA LYS A 136 17.88 1.30 12.44
C LYS A 136 16.52 1.69 13.00
N GLN A 137 16.33 2.95 13.37
CA GLN A 137 15.04 3.45 13.84
C GLN A 137 13.97 3.34 12.74
N LYS A 138 14.30 3.74 11.51
CA LYS A 138 13.41 3.57 10.35
C LYS A 138 13.02 2.11 10.13
N SER A 139 14.00 1.19 10.19
CA SER A 139 13.73 -0.25 10.06
C SER A 139 12.80 -0.76 11.17
N SER A 140 13.01 -0.33 12.42
CA SER A 140 12.14 -0.67 13.55
C SER A 140 10.71 -0.17 13.35
N ASN A 141 10.54 1.08 12.92
CA ASN A 141 9.22 1.65 12.65
C ASN A 141 8.49 0.89 11.52
N LEU A 142 9.22 0.40 10.52
CA LEU A 142 8.64 -0.42 9.46
C LEU A 142 8.22 -1.80 9.97
N ILE A 143 8.94 -2.39 10.93
CA ILE A 143 8.51 -3.63 11.60
C ILE A 143 7.16 -3.43 12.28
N SER A 144 7.01 -2.38 13.09
CA SER A 144 5.74 -2.08 13.77
C SER A 144 4.60 -1.96 12.76
N LYS A 145 4.79 -1.21 11.67
CA LYS A 145 3.79 -1.09 10.60
C LYS A 145 3.42 -2.41 9.92
N ILE A 146 4.38 -3.33 9.79
CA ILE A 146 4.11 -4.67 9.25
C ILE A 146 3.29 -5.47 10.26
N THR A 147 3.68 -5.45 11.55
CA THR A 147 2.96 -6.14 12.63
C THR A 147 1.52 -5.66 12.74
N ASP A 148 1.30 -4.34 12.74
CA ASP A 148 -0.04 -3.75 12.81
C ASP A 148 -0.91 -4.20 11.63
N LYS A 149 -0.35 -4.14 10.40
CA LYS A 149 -1.06 -4.63 9.21
C LYS A 149 -1.37 -6.12 9.24
N LEU A 150 -0.47 -6.93 9.80
CA LEU A 150 -0.71 -8.38 9.92
C LEU A 150 -1.78 -8.68 10.96
N ALA A 151 -1.85 -7.90 12.05
CA ALA A 151 -2.94 -7.99 13.02
C ALA A 151 -4.29 -7.63 12.37
N ASP A 152 -4.37 -6.51 11.63
CA ASP A 152 -5.58 -6.12 10.89
C ASP A 152 -6.03 -7.20 9.90
N ILE A 153 -5.08 -7.82 9.19
CA ILE A 153 -5.36 -8.92 8.26
C ILE A 153 -5.94 -10.13 9.01
N SER A 154 -5.37 -10.49 10.16
CA SER A 154 -5.83 -11.61 10.98
C SER A 154 -7.26 -11.40 11.46
N GLU A 155 -7.57 -10.22 12.00
CA GLU A 155 -8.91 -9.89 12.49
C GLU A 155 -9.96 -9.93 11.37
N LYS A 156 -9.62 -9.36 10.20
CA LYS A 156 -10.49 -9.42 9.02
C LYS A 156 -10.69 -10.85 8.53
N ALA A 157 -9.64 -11.68 8.51
CA ALA A 157 -9.75 -13.08 8.10
C ALA A 157 -10.69 -13.87 9.02
N ASP A 158 -10.61 -13.66 10.34
CA ASP A 158 -11.50 -14.31 11.31
C ASP A 158 -12.96 -13.87 11.13
N SER A 159 -13.20 -12.62 10.73
CA SER A 159 -14.55 -12.11 10.48
C SER A 159 -15.24 -12.71 9.25
N ILE A 160 -14.46 -13.12 8.22
CA ILE A 160 -14.99 -13.73 6.99
C ILE A 160 -15.58 -15.12 7.25
N ASN A 161 -15.05 -15.82 8.25
CA ASN A 161 -15.39 -17.21 8.53
C ASN A 161 -16.57 -17.37 9.50
N LYS A 162 -17.17 -16.27 9.98
CA LYS A 162 -18.33 -16.32 10.86
C LYS A 162 -19.60 -16.74 10.08
N PRO A 163 -20.49 -17.57 10.67
CA PRO A 163 -21.76 -17.93 10.04
C PRO A 163 -22.60 -16.67 9.78
N GLN A 164 -23.18 -16.55 8.59
CA GLN A 164 -24.19 -15.53 8.27
C GLN A 164 -25.55 -16.22 8.13
N GLU A 165 -26.63 -15.59 8.60
CA GLU A 165 -28.00 -16.08 8.36
C GLU A 165 -28.35 -15.93 6.87
N ILE A 166 -28.72 -17.05 6.23
CA ILE A 166 -29.06 -17.16 4.81
C ILE A 166 -30.56 -17.46 4.70
N ILE A 167 -31.29 -16.75 3.82
CA ILE A 167 -32.64 -17.15 3.41
C ILE A 167 -32.49 -18.32 2.45
N ILE A 168 -32.97 -19.50 2.86
CA ILE A 168 -33.23 -20.60 1.93
C ILE A 168 -34.57 -20.28 1.28
N SER A 169 -34.57 -19.83 0.04
CA SER A 169 -35.81 -19.78 -0.74
C SER A 169 -36.21 -21.21 -1.05
N GLU A 170 -37.15 -21.77 -0.27
CA GLU A 170 -37.85 -23.00 -0.63
C GLU A 170 -38.49 -22.77 -2.00
N LYS A 171 -38.00 -23.50 -3.01
CA LYS A 171 -38.73 -23.65 -4.27
C LYS A 171 -39.98 -24.45 -3.94
N GLU A 172 -41.11 -23.77 -3.79
CA GLU A 172 -42.41 -24.41 -3.72
C GLU A 172 -42.60 -25.32 -4.94
N ASN A 173 -42.85 -26.60 -4.65
CA ASN A 173 -43.45 -27.55 -5.55
C ASN A 173 -44.80 -27.01 -6.01
N GLU A 174 -44.95 -26.67 -7.29
CA GLU A 174 -46.25 -26.83 -7.95
C GLU A 174 -46.19 -28.09 -8.80
N ASN A 175 -46.69 -29.18 -8.20
CA ASN A 175 -47.37 -30.22 -8.95
C ASN A 175 -48.48 -29.54 -9.76
N SER A 176 -48.47 -29.72 -11.08
CA SER A 176 -49.69 -29.72 -11.87
C SER A 176 -49.75 -31.06 -12.59
N ASP A 177 -50.17 -32.09 -11.85
CA ASP A 177 -51.02 -33.12 -12.43
C ASP A 177 -52.37 -32.43 -12.71
N ASP A 178 -52.80 -32.42 -13.96
CA ASP A 178 -54.22 -32.48 -14.33
C ASP A 178 -54.34 -32.88 -15.81
N GLU A 179 -54.83 -34.12 -15.99
CA GLU A 179 -55.62 -34.74 -17.08
C GLU A 179 -55.25 -34.55 -18.57
#